data_AF-Q70WR0-F1
#
_entry.id   AF-Q70WR0-F1
#
_cell.length_a   1.000
_cell.length_b   1.000
_cell.length_c   1.000
_cell.angle_alpha   90.00
_cell.angle_beta   90.00
_cell.angle_gamma   90.00
#
_symmetry.space_group_name_H-M   'P 1'
#
loop_
_entity.id
_entity.type
_entity.pdbx_description
1 polymer ?
#
loop_
_entity_poly.entity_id
_entity_poly.type
_entity_poly.pdbx_seq_one_letter_code
_entity_poly.pdbx_strand_id
1 'polypeptide(L)'
;MKNLCQSTSSGEKMSDDQLQSKDVFIQILVQLSVRALMRFRCISKSWCALIKSSTFHLLRDRKYDNVLLVRRYLPPPEDEDCFSFYDLNSLEVKQVLPNLSIPLLKDLRFKYDHPYCPEAAYLLGPDSGLICIACIGNYYLCNPALREFKQLPPCPFVCPKGFSNEIFAEGFGCTCTNDFKIVLIRRVTLYDDYDPDLYIMVHLYTSNTNLWRTFAGDVISVKNLCNYACSELLFNGVCHWNANSTGFSSPDTILTFNIRTEVFGQLEFIPDWEEEVYGYCVSLIAIDNCLGMVRYEGWLEEPQLIDIWVMNEYGVGESWTKSFVIGPYEVICPFMFWNNDEWLLVESTEGQLVACALHTNEARRLQICGVERTLRSVIYKESLISLNQVRAQFFFQIKISYKL
;
A
#
# COMPACT_ATOMS: atom_id res chain seq x y z
N MET A 1 -32.22 5.81 -20.51
CA MET A 1 -33.68 6.02 -20.38
C MET A 1 -33.92 7.37 -19.73
N LYS A 2 -34.78 8.19 -20.35
CA LYS A 2 -35.05 9.59 -20.00
C LYS A 2 -36.03 9.72 -18.82
N ASN A 3 -35.94 10.88 -18.15
CA ASN A 3 -36.89 11.58 -17.27
C ASN A 3 -36.71 11.40 -15.75
N LEU A 4 -36.38 12.52 -15.08
CA LEU A 4 -37.30 13.18 -14.14
C LEU A 4 -36.86 14.64 -13.83
N CYS A 5 -37.85 15.53 -13.92
CA CYS A 5 -38.03 16.85 -13.31
C CYS A 5 -37.16 18.05 -13.71
N GLN A 6 -37.73 18.88 -14.61
CA GLN A 6 -37.51 20.31 -14.72
C GLN A 6 -38.31 21.09 -13.66
N SER A 7 -37.73 22.13 -13.08
CA SER A 7 -38.43 23.36 -12.72
C SER A 7 -37.51 24.57 -12.96
N THR A 8 -38.04 25.50 -13.75
CA THR A 8 -37.57 26.82 -14.27
C THR A 8 -36.79 27.69 -13.27
N SER A 9 -35.82 28.54 -13.64
CA SER A 9 -35.83 29.54 -14.73
C SER A 9 -34.42 30.01 -15.18
N SER A 10 -34.36 30.52 -16.42
CA SER A 10 -33.24 31.13 -17.18
C SER A 10 -32.06 30.20 -17.53
N GLY A 11 -32.29 29.24 -18.40
CA GLY A 11 -31.24 28.44 -19.04
C GLY A 11 -31.31 28.59 -20.56
N GLU A 12 -30.22 29.05 -21.16
CA GLU A 12 -29.96 28.88 -22.60
C GLU A 12 -30.16 27.41 -22.96
N LYS A 13 -31.07 27.13 -23.91
CA LYS A 13 -31.27 25.78 -24.46
C LYS A 13 -30.01 25.40 -25.25
N MET A 14 -29.13 24.63 -24.64
CA MET A 14 -28.08 23.90 -25.35
C MET A 14 -28.72 22.90 -26.34
N SER A 15 -28.24 22.86 -27.59
CA SER A 15 -28.69 21.92 -28.61
C SER A 15 -28.19 20.49 -28.34
N ASP A 16 -28.93 19.48 -28.80
CA ASP A 16 -28.59 18.04 -28.65
C ASP A 16 -27.19 17.70 -29.23
N ASP A 17 -26.77 18.39 -30.30
CA ASP A 17 -25.42 18.22 -30.89
C ASP A 17 -24.30 18.68 -29.94
N GLN A 18 -24.53 19.72 -29.13
CA GLN A 18 -23.56 20.16 -28.12
C GLN A 18 -23.47 19.19 -26.93
N LEU A 19 -24.55 18.47 -26.64
CA LEU A 19 -24.57 17.46 -25.58
C LEU A 19 -23.82 16.18 -26.00
N GLN A 20 -24.07 15.68 -27.22
CA GLN A 20 -23.31 14.55 -27.79
C GLN A 20 -21.82 14.86 -27.95
N SER A 21 -21.48 16.07 -28.38
CA SER A 21 -20.09 16.51 -28.51
C SER A 21 -19.36 16.52 -27.15
N LYS A 22 -20.02 17.04 -26.09
CA LYS A 22 -19.47 17.02 -24.72
C LYS A 22 -19.21 15.60 -24.22
N ASP A 23 -20.08 14.64 -24.53
CA ASP A 23 -19.92 13.25 -24.10
C ASP A 23 -18.71 12.58 -24.76
N VAL A 24 -18.48 12.81 -26.06
CA VAL A 24 -17.29 12.32 -26.76
C VAL A 24 -16.01 12.95 -26.19
N PHE A 25 -16.02 14.26 -25.91
CA PHE A 25 -14.88 14.92 -25.29
C PHE A 25 -14.55 14.34 -23.91
N ILE A 26 -15.56 14.13 -23.05
CA ILE A 26 -15.36 13.49 -21.76
C ILE A 26 -14.72 12.11 -21.94
N GLN A 27 -15.20 11.32 -22.91
CA GLN A 27 -14.65 10.00 -23.23
C GLN A 27 -13.18 10.03 -23.67
N ILE A 28 -12.75 11.06 -24.39
CA ILE A 28 -11.33 11.26 -24.75
C ILE A 28 -10.52 11.59 -23.50
N LEU A 29 -10.99 12.53 -22.68
CA LEU A 29 -10.23 12.99 -21.51
C LEU A 29 -10.04 11.91 -20.45
N VAL A 30 -11.03 11.05 -20.22
CA VAL A 30 -10.90 9.97 -19.23
C VAL A 30 -9.82 8.95 -19.61
N GLN A 31 -9.45 8.86 -20.89
CA GLN A 31 -8.37 7.98 -21.39
C GLN A 31 -6.98 8.61 -21.30
N LEU A 32 -6.87 9.92 -21.05
CA LEU A 32 -5.58 10.60 -20.98
C LEU A 32 -4.88 10.35 -19.65
N SER A 33 -3.55 10.34 -19.61
CA SER A 33 -2.81 10.28 -18.34
C SER A 33 -3.09 11.47 -17.43
N VAL A 34 -2.91 11.29 -16.12
CA VAL A 34 -3.05 12.37 -15.13
C VAL A 34 -2.17 13.55 -15.51
N ARG A 35 -0.95 13.30 -15.99
CA ARG A 35 -0.03 14.35 -16.46
C ARG A 35 -0.62 15.16 -17.62
N ALA A 36 -1.25 14.50 -18.60
CA ALA A 36 -1.92 15.19 -19.69
C ALA A 36 -3.10 16.01 -19.16
N LEU A 37 -3.95 15.42 -18.31
CA LEU A 37 -5.09 16.11 -17.70
C LEU A 37 -4.70 17.35 -16.89
N MET A 38 -3.57 17.30 -16.17
CA MET A 38 -3.05 18.47 -15.46
C MET A 38 -2.72 19.62 -16.41
N ARG A 39 -2.24 19.34 -17.64
CA ARG A 39 -2.05 20.37 -18.68
C ARG A 39 -3.38 20.90 -19.20
N PHE A 40 -4.37 20.02 -19.40
CA PHE A 40 -5.72 20.41 -19.84
C PHE A 40 -6.47 21.27 -18.82
N ARG A 41 -6.22 21.09 -17.51
CA ARG A 41 -6.76 21.98 -16.46
C ARG A 41 -6.33 23.44 -16.65
N CYS A 42 -5.18 23.69 -17.27
CA CYS A 42 -4.65 25.03 -17.51
C CYS A 42 -5.24 25.71 -18.75
N ILE A 43 -5.96 24.98 -19.61
CA ILE A 43 -6.49 25.53 -20.87
C ILE A 43 -7.71 26.42 -20.64
N SER A 44 -8.62 26.02 -19.75
CA SER A 44 -9.81 26.83 -19.44
C SER A 44 -10.44 26.47 -18.08
N LYS A 45 -11.20 27.42 -17.51
CA LYS A 45 -11.95 27.21 -16.25
C LYS A 45 -12.96 26.06 -16.35
N SER A 46 -13.62 25.91 -17.50
CA SER A 46 -14.59 24.84 -17.73
C SER A 46 -13.92 23.47 -17.74
N TRP A 47 -12.74 23.37 -18.35
CA TRP A 47 -11.93 22.15 -18.35
C TRP A 47 -11.44 21.81 -16.94
N CYS A 48 -10.95 22.81 -16.22
CA CYS A 48 -10.55 22.65 -14.83
C CYS A 48 -11.72 22.16 -13.94
N ALA A 49 -12.92 22.73 -14.10
CA ALA A 49 -14.11 22.32 -13.37
C ALA A 49 -14.55 20.89 -13.71
N LEU A 50 -14.54 20.52 -14.99
CA LEU A 50 -14.89 19.17 -15.45
C LEU A 50 -13.93 18.12 -14.85
N ILE A 51 -12.62 18.32 -14.97
CA ILE A 51 -11.59 17.38 -14.50
C ILE A 51 -11.55 17.28 -12.96
N LYS A 52 -12.13 18.25 -12.25
CA LYS A 52 -12.29 18.22 -10.78
C LYS A 52 -13.62 17.63 -10.32
N SER A 53 -14.56 17.39 -11.23
CA SER A 53 -15.89 16.89 -10.87
C SER A 53 -15.83 15.42 -10.43
N SER A 54 -16.62 15.06 -9.41
CA SER A 54 -16.75 13.68 -8.94
C SER A 54 -17.19 12.73 -10.06
N THR A 55 -18.09 13.18 -10.95
CA THR A 55 -18.54 12.41 -12.11
C THR A 55 -17.39 12.06 -13.05
N PHE A 56 -16.47 13.00 -13.31
CA PHE A 56 -15.29 12.72 -14.15
C PHE A 56 -14.37 11.69 -13.50
N HIS A 57 -14.16 11.80 -12.18
CA HIS A 57 -13.35 10.83 -11.43
C HIS A 57 -13.96 9.42 -11.49
N LEU A 58 -15.28 9.28 -11.31
CA LEU A 58 -15.98 7.99 -11.44
C LEU A 58 -15.88 7.39 -12.85
N LEU A 59 -15.99 8.22 -13.90
CA LEU A 59 -15.86 7.76 -15.28
C LEU A 59 -14.43 7.31 -15.61
N ARG A 60 -13.42 8.02 -15.09
CA ARG A 60 -12.02 7.66 -15.23
C ARG A 60 -11.70 6.35 -14.52
N ASP A 61 -12.24 6.16 -13.32
CA ASP A 61 -11.99 4.98 -12.50
C ASP A 61 -12.38 3.68 -13.22
N ARG A 62 -13.35 3.74 -14.15
CA ARG A 62 -13.78 2.59 -14.96
C ARG A 62 -12.97 2.35 -16.24
N LYS A 63 -12.14 3.31 -16.67
CA LYS A 63 -11.54 3.33 -18.02
C LYS A 63 -10.02 3.44 -18.06
N TYR A 64 -9.39 3.95 -17.01
CA TYR A 64 -7.95 4.17 -17.02
C TYR A 64 -7.23 2.94 -16.47
N ASP A 65 -6.28 2.43 -17.25
CA ASP A 65 -5.57 1.20 -16.94
C ASP A 65 -4.67 1.33 -15.71
N ASN A 66 -4.58 0.25 -14.97
CA ASN A 66 -3.62 0.10 -13.89
C ASN A 66 -2.21 -0.08 -14.49
N VAL A 67 -1.20 0.35 -13.75
CA VAL A 67 0.21 0.13 -14.12
C VAL A 67 0.90 -0.66 -13.01
N LEU A 68 1.89 -1.46 -13.38
CA LEU A 68 2.79 -2.05 -12.42
C LEU A 68 3.77 -0.98 -11.96
N LEU A 69 3.70 -0.61 -10.68
CA LEU A 69 4.67 0.29 -10.06
C LEU A 69 5.66 -0.56 -9.26
N VAL A 70 6.94 -0.41 -9.57
CA VAL A 70 8.04 -1.07 -8.87
C VAL A 70 8.89 -0.01 -8.19
N ARG A 71 8.99 -0.06 -6.86
CA ARG A 71 10.07 0.61 -6.14
C ARG A 71 11.32 -0.23 -6.23
N ARG A 72 12.45 0.42 -6.50
CA ARG A 72 13.76 -0.21 -6.50
C ARG A 72 14.84 0.77 -6.10
N TYR A 73 15.87 0.27 -5.43
CA TYR A 73 17.11 0.98 -5.22
C TYR A 73 18.12 0.59 -6.31
N LEU A 74 18.64 1.59 -7.01
CA LEU A 74 19.68 1.43 -8.02
C LEU A 74 21.05 1.66 -7.36
N PRO A 75 21.97 0.69 -7.42
CA PRO A 75 23.30 0.83 -6.84
C PRO A 75 24.13 1.90 -7.59
N PRO A 76 25.33 2.26 -7.12
CA PRO A 76 26.22 3.16 -7.85
C PRO A 76 26.47 2.69 -9.31
N PRO A 77 26.60 3.62 -10.28
CA PRO A 77 26.77 5.07 -10.11
C PRO A 77 25.48 5.86 -9.85
N GLU A 78 24.29 5.28 -10.00
CA GLU A 78 23.02 5.97 -9.82
C GLU A 78 22.78 6.35 -8.34
N ASP A 79 22.96 5.41 -7.41
CA ASP A 79 22.71 5.58 -5.96
C ASP A 79 21.39 6.33 -5.70
N GLU A 80 20.30 5.73 -6.18
CA GLU A 80 18.98 6.35 -6.28
C GLU A 80 17.86 5.36 -5.97
N ASP A 81 16.93 5.77 -5.11
CA ASP A 81 15.63 5.13 -5.00
C ASP A 81 14.68 5.71 -6.04
N CYS A 82 13.97 4.84 -6.76
CA CYS A 82 13.00 5.29 -7.75
C CYS A 82 11.75 4.42 -7.80
N PHE A 83 10.68 5.01 -8.31
CA PHE A 83 9.54 4.29 -8.85
C PHE A 83 9.68 4.13 -10.35
N SER A 84 9.58 2.89 -10.82
CA SER A 84 9.52 2.52 -12.23
C SER A 84 8.10 2.03 -12.56
N PHE A 85 7.62 2.36 -13.77
CA PHE A 85 6.22 2.12 -14.17
C PHE A 85 6.18 1.28 -15.43
N TYR A 86 5.53 0.14 -15.36
CA TYR A 86 5.45 -0.83 -16.44
C TYR A 86 3.99 -1.14 -16.79
N ASP A 87 3.78 -1.55 -18.04
CA ASP A 87 2.49 -2.07 -18.49
C ASP A 87 2.12 -3.33 -17.69
N LEU A 88 0.87 -3.38 -17.21
CA LEU A 88 0.36 -4.51 -16.43
C LEU A 88 -0.14 -5.65 -17.33
N ASN A 89 -0.47 -5.37 -18.59
CA ASN A 89 -1.21 -6.29 -19.46
C ASN A 89 -0.34 -7.07 -20.46
N SER A 90 0.99 -7.03 -20.28
CA SER A 90 1.93 -7.62 -21.21
C SER A 90 3.08 -8.28 -20.48
N LEU A 91 3.33 -9.55 -20.79
CA LEU A 91 4.53 -10.26 -20.33
C LEU A 91 5.82 -9.65 -20.93
N GLU A 92 5.70 -8.95 -22.06
CA GLU A 92 6.76 -8.04 -22.50
C GLU A 92 6.70 -6.77 -21.65
N VAL A 93 7.57 -6.72 -20.65
CA VAL A 93 7.70 -5.62 -19.70
C VAL A 93 8.08 -4.35 -20.44
N LYS A 94 7.08 -3.51 -20.71
CA LYS A 94 7.26 -2.23 -21.36
C LYS A 94 7.16 -1.12 -20.34
N GLN A 95 8.23 -0.35 -20.19
CA GLN A 95 8.19 0.85 -19.37
C GLN A 95 7.26 1.89 -20.01
N VAL A 96 6.23 2.30 -19.28
CA VAL A 96 5.18 3.23 -19.78
C VAL A 96 5.39 4.67 -19.33
N LEU A 97 6.11 4.88 -18.22
CA LEU A 97 6.48 6.19 -17.71
C LEU A 97 7.95 6.21 -17.27
N PRO A 98 8.62 7.38 -17.39
CA PRO A 98 9.99 7.51 -16.90
C PRO A 98 10.04 7.31 -15.38
N ASN A 99 11.21 6.86 -14.90
CA ASN A 99 11.44 6.69 -13.48
C ASN A 99 11.16 7.99 -12.71
N LEU A 100 10.60 7.84 -11.52
CA LEU A 100 10.39 8.92 -10.57
C LEU A 100 11.34 8.74 -9.39
N SER A 101 12.32 9.64 -9.29
CA SER A 101 13.25 9.72 -8.16
C SER A 101 12.52 9.89 -6.83
N ILE A 102 13.05 9.25 -5.78
CA ILE A 102 12.60 9.36 -4.38
C ILE A 102 13.77 9.92 -3.54
N PRO A 103 14.15 11.20 -3.72
CA PRO A 103 15.35 11.77 -3.10
C PRO A 103 15.27 11.81 -1.57
N LEU A 104 14.06 11.86 -1.01
CA LEU A 104 13.81 11.87 0.44
C LEU A 104 14.37 10.63 1.16
N LEU A 105 14.46 9.48 0.49
CA LEU A 105 15.03 8.27 1.09
C LEU A 105 16.55 8.39 1.19
N LYS A 106 17.20 9.04 0.23
CA LYS A 106 18.65 9.29 0.23
C LYS A 106 19.06 10.14 1.43
N ASP A 107 18.31 11.19 1.74
CA ASP A 107 18.54 12.04 2.90
C ASP A 107 18.44 11.24 4.22
N LEU A 108 17.50 10.29 4.30
CA LEU A 108 17.36 9.42 5.47
C LEU A 108 18.54 8.44 5.61
N ARG A 109 19.04 7.86 4.51
CA ARG A 109 20.23 6.99 4.56
C ARG A 109 21.42 7.69 5.19
N PHE A 110 21.69 8.92 4.73
CA PHE A 110 22.81 9.72 5.26
C PHE A 110 22.60 10.14 6.71
N LYS A 111 21.37 10.46 7.10
CA LYS A 111 21.07 10.91 8.46
C LYS A 111 21.29 9.82 9.51
N TYR A 112 20.94 8.57 9.19
CA TYR A 112 20.98 7.46 10.15
C TYR A 112 22.21 6.55 10.02
N ASP A 113 23.10 6.80 9.05
CA ASP A 113 24.29 5.99 8.73
C ASP A 113 23.97 4.48 8.73
N HIS A 114 22.78 4.14 8.22
CA HIS A 114 22.23 2.80 8.37
C HIS A 114 22.52 1.99 7.10
N PRO A 115 23.40 0.96 7.15
CA PRO A 115 23.83 0.23 5.96
C PRO A 115 22.67 -0.46 5.23
N TYR A 116 21.57 -0.76 5.93
CA TYR A 116 20.37 -1.41 5.37
C TYR A 116 19.21 -0.42 5.10
N CYS A 117 19.46 0.90 5.05
CA CYS A 117 18.38 1.89 4.93
C CYS A 117 17.49 1.75 3.67
N PRO A 118 17.98 1.31 2.49
CA PRO A 118 17.10 1.02 1.35
C PRO A 118 16.08 -0.10 1.66
N GLU A 119 16.48 -1.12 2.40
CA GLU A 119 15.61 -2.22 2.83
C GLU A 119 14.59 -1.75 3.86
N ALA A 120 14.97 -0.80 4.72
CA ALA A 120 14.14 -0.26 5.79
C ALA A 120 12.99 0.67 5.33
N ALA A 121 12.82 0.87 4.02
CA ALA A 121 11.72 1.64 3.47
C ALA A 121 10.62 0.71 2.92
N TYR A 122 9.39 0.98 3.32
CA TYR A 122 8.21 0.18 3.01
C TYR A 122 7.21 1.01 2.20
N LEU A 123 6.48 0.35 1.31
CA LEU A 123 5.33 0.93 0.63
C LEU A 123 4.07 0.41 1.31
N LEU A 124 3.30 1.32 1.88
CA LEU A 124 1.98 1.04 2.41
C LEU A 124 0.93 1.54 1.40
N GLY A 125 -0.04 0.67 1.09
CA GLY A 125 -1.00 0.89 0.00
C GLY A 125 -0.53 0.26 -1.32
N PRO A 126 -0.97 0.78 -2.48
CA PRO A 126 -1.67 2.05 -2.71
C PRO A 126 -3.14 2.05 -2.25
N ASP A 127 -3.68 3.23 -2.01
CA ASP A 127 -5.12 3.44 -1.87
C ASP A 127 -5.52 4.79 -2.49
N SER A 128 -6.59 4.80 -3.29
CA SER A 128 -7.10 5.99 -3.98
C SER A 128 -6.02 6.71 -4.82
N GLY A 129 -5.07 5.93 -5.33
CA GLY A 129 -3.89 6.34 -6.10
C GLY A 129 -2.87 7.17 -5.34
N LEU A 130 -2.87 7.08 -4.00
CA LEU A 130 -1.78 7.53 -3.15
C LEU A 130 -1.01 6.35 -2.57
N ILE A 131 0.26 6.58 -2.26
CA ILE A 131 1.15 5.61 -1.61
C ILE A 131 1.73 6.27 -0.38
N CYS A 132 1.79 5.56 0.74
CA CYS A 132 2.55 5.98 1.91
C CYS A 132 3.91 5.27 1.91
N ILE A 133 4.99 6.05 1.95
CA ILE A 133 6.35 5.53 2.10
C ILE A 133 6.69 5.66 3.59
N ALA A 134 6.91 4.53 4.25
CA ALA A 134 7.35 4.47 5.64
C ALA A 134 8.84 4.13 5.69
N CYS A 135 9.63 4.84 6.49
CA CYS A 135 11.06 4.57 6.63
C CYS A 135 11.54 5.03 8.01
N ILE A 136 11.92 4.07 8.87
CA ILE A 136 12.48 4.33 10.21
C ILE A 136 11.58 5.30 11.02
N GLY A 137 10.27 5.04 11.02
CA GLY A 137 9.25 5.85 11.72
C GLY A 137 8.97 7.23 11.10
N ASN A 138 9.52 7.54 9.92
CA ASN A 138 9.17 8.69 9.10
C ASN A 138 8.17 8.26 8.02
N TYR A 139 7.14 9.08 7.81
CA TYR A 139 6.08 8.79 6.83
C TYR A 139 6.00 9.88 5.78
N TYR A 140 5.87 9.47 4.52
CA TYR A 140 5.72 10.37 3.38
C TYR A 140 4.53 9.92 2.55
N LEU A 141 3.58 10.82 2.36
CA LEU A 141 2.51 10.62 1.40
C LEU A 141 3.02 10.99 0.00
N CYS A 142 2.77 10.12 -0.97
CA CYS A 142 3.19 10.28 -2.34
C CYS A 142 2.00 10.15 -3.28
N ASN A 143 1.90 11.09 -4.23
CA ASN A 143 1.14 10.90 -5.46
C ASN A 143 2.14 10.79 -6.62
N PRO A 144 2.48 9.58 -7.08
CA PRO A 144 3.42 9.39 -8.18
C PRO A 144 2.97 10.05 -9.49
N ALA A 145 1.67 10.10 -9.77
CA ALA A 145 1.12 10.66 -11.01
C ALA A 145 1.24 12.19 -11.06
N LEU A 146 1.13 12.85 -9.90
CA LEU A 146 1.36 14.29 -9.77
C LEU A 146 2.81 14.64 -9.43
N ARG A 147 3.65 13.63 -9.12
CA ARG A 147 5.02 13.79 -8.63
C ARG A 147 5.08 14.66 -7.36
N GLU A 148 4.06 14.53 -6.52
CA GLU A 148 3.96 15.24 -5.25
C GLU A 148 4.38 14.31 -4.12
N PHE A 149 5.22 14.84 -3.22
CA PHE A 149 5.63 14.18 -1.99
C PHE A 149 5.35 15.11 -0.82
N LYS A 150 4.85 14.55 0.28
CA LYS A 150 4.56 15.30 1.50
C LYS A 150 5.02 14.50 2.70
N GLN A 151 6.03 15.00 3.40
CA GLN A 151 6.41 14.47 4.71
C GLN A 151 5.29 14.74 5.71
N LEU A 152 4.94 13.72 6.47
CA LEU A 152 3.94 13.80 7.53
C LEU A 152 4.62 14.19 8.85
N PRO A 153 3.88 14.82 9.79
CA PRO A 153 4.43 15.08 11.11
C PRO A 153 4.86 13.76 11.76
N PRO A 154 5.93 13.75 12.57
CA PRO A 154 6.31 12.56 13.32
C PRO A 154 5.23 12.22 14.35
N CYS A 155 5.08 10.92 14.66
CA CYS A 155 4.21 10.51 15.76
C CYS A 155 4.78 11.08 17.08
N PRO A 156 3.99 11.82 17.88
CA PRO A 156 4.48 12.51 19.09
C PRO A 156 4.72 11.56 20.27
N PHE A 157 4.81 10.25 20.04
CA PHE A 157 5.01 9.27 21.08
C PHE A 157 6.45 9.32 21.58
N VAL A 158 6.62 9.43 22.90
CA VAL A 158 7.91 9.36 23.57
C VAL A 158 7.90 8.10 24.42
N CYS A 159 8.81 7.17 24.11
CA CYS A 159 8.96 5.96 24.89
C CYS A 159 9.37 6.31 26.32
N PRO A 160 8.66 5.82 27.35
CA PRO A 160 9.05 6.05 28.74
C PRO A 160 10.45 5.48 29.03
N LYS A 161 11.16 6.10 29.99
CA LYS A 161 12.44 5.56 30.46
C LYS A 161 12.24 4.17 31.05
N GLY A 162 13.15 3.24 30.77
CA GLY A 162 13.05 1.85 31.21
C GLY A 162 12.30 0.93 30.23
N PHE A 163 11.78 1.48 29.14
CA PHE A 163 11.11 0.73 28.09
C PHE A 163 11.83 0.88 26.75
N SER A 164 11.88 -0.22 25.98
CA SER A 164 12.16 -0.19 24.54
C SER A 164 10.86 -0.02 23.76
N ASN A 165 10.99 0.52 22.54
CA ASN A 165 9.89 0.69 21.60
C ASN A 165 10.30 0.23 20.21
N GLU A 166 9.45 -0.60 19.60
CA GLU A 166 9.60 -1.12 18.26
C GLU A 166 8.34 -0.81 17.44
N ILE A 167 8.52 -0.51 16.14
CA ILE A 167 7.42 -0.45 15.19
C ILE A 167 7.02 -1.89 14.90
N PHE A 168 5.82 -2.26 15.33
CA PHE A 168 5.35 -3.63 15.30
C PHE A 168 4.56 -3.96 14.05
N ALA A 169 3.74 -3.00 13.60
CA ALA A 169 3.06 -3.06 12.32
C ALA A 169 2.62 -1.66 11.88
N GLU A 170 2.48 -1.49 10.57
CA GLU A 170 2.03 -0.26 9.95
C GLU A 170 0.96 -0.56 8.91
N GLY A 171 -0.01 0.32 8.77
CA GLY A 171 -1.04 0.22 7.75
C GLY A 171 -1.40 1.58 7.22
N PHE A 172 -1.83 1.61 5.97
CA PHE A 172 -2.27 2.82 5.28
C PHE A 172 -3.59 2.54 4.58
N GLY A 173 -4.47 3.52 4.60
CA GLY A 173 -5.69 3.47 3.80
C GLY A 173 -6.39 4.81 3.72
N CYS A 174 -7.40 4.89 2.88
CA CYS A 174 -8.18 6.06 2.60
C CYS A 174 -9.66 5.80 2.91
N THR A 175 -10.30 6.79 3.52
CA THR A 175 -11.75 6.78 3.69
C THR A 175 -12.47 7.27 2.43
N CYS A 176 -13.77 7.02 2.32
CA CYS A 176 -14.59 7.52 1.20
C CYS A 176 -14.64 9.06 1.08
N THR A 177 -14.21 9.78 2.13
CA THR A 177 -14.10 11.25 2.14
C THR A 177 -12.71 11.75 1.78
N ASN A 178 -11.84 10.91 1.21
CA ASN A 178 -10.43 11.20 0.93
C ASN A 178 -9.63 11.58 2.19
N ASP A 179 -10.03 11.07 3.35
CA ASP A 179 -9.20 11.16 4.56
C ASP A 179 -8.27 9.96 4.61
N PHE A 180 -6.98 10.21 4.38
CA PHE A 180 -5.94 9.21 4.50
C PHE A 180 -5.59 8.99 5.96
N LYS A 181 -5.44 7.74 6.34
CA LYS A 181 -5.04 7.34 7.68
C LYS A 181 -3.81 6.45 7.63
N ILE A 182 -2.99 6.59 8.65
CA ILE A 182 -1.93 5.64 8.95
C ILE A 182 -2.22 5.06 10.31
N VAL A 183 -2.22 3.75 10.40
CA VAL A 183 -2.23 3.01 11.66
C VAL A 183 -0.82 2.55 11.95
N LEU A 184 -0.38 2.85 13.16
CA LEU A 184 0.96 2.56 13.65
C LEU A 184 0.83 1.81 14.96
N ILE A 185 1.17 0.53 14.92
CA ILE A 185 1.15 -0.37 16.07
C ILE A 185 2.58 -0.44 16.60
N ARG A 186 2.75 -0.14 17.87
CA ARG A 186 4.02 -0.18 18.58
C ARG A 186 4.01 -1.28 19.61
N ARG A 187 5.15 -1.95 19.71
CA ARG A 187 5.49 -2.85 20.80
C ARG A 187 6.35 -2.08 21.79
N VAL A 188 5.88 -1.97 23.02
CA VAL A 188 6.61 -1.33 24.12
C VAL A 188 6.89 -2.39 25.18
N THR A 189 8.15 -2.62 25.51
CA THR A 189 8.59 -3.67 26.44
C THR A 189 9.55 -3.13 27.48
N LEU A 190 9.46 -3.60 28.73
CA LEU A 190 10.45 -3.25 29.76
C LEU A 190 11.80 -3.89 29.48
N TYR A 191 12.90 -3.18 29.76
CA TYR A 191 14.26 -3.67 29.51
C TYR A 191 14.69 -4.86 30.39
N ASP A 192 14.19 -4.95 31.63
CA ASP A 192 14.74 -5.82 32.68
C ASP A 192 13.85 -7.03 33.02
N ASP A 193 12.90 -7.38 32.15
CA ASP A 193 11.96 -8.48 32.41
C ASP A 193 12.33 -9.74 31.61
N TYR A 194 12.38 -10.88 32.29
CA TYR A 194 12.66 -12.18 31.69
C TYR A 194 11.46 -12.70 30.86
N ASP A 195 10.26 -12.17 31.12
CA ASP A 195 9.04 -12.38 30.33
C ASP A 195 8.30 -11.04 30.19
N PRO A 196 8.79 -10.13 29.33
CA PRO A 196 8.37 -8.74 29.35
C PRO A 196 6.89 -8.60 29.03
N ASP A 197 6.15 -7.99 29.98
CA ASP A 197 4.79 -7.48 29.73
C ASP A 197 4.76 -6.73 28.39
N LEU A 198 3.98 -7.27 27.44
CA LEU A 198 3.83 -6.71 26.11
C LEU A 198 2.76 -5.61 26.14
N TYR A 199 3.20 -4.36 25.99
CA TYR A 199 2.28 -3.24 25.81
C TYR A 199 2.16 -2.90 24.33
N ILE A 200 0.98 -3.17 23.76
CA ILE A 200 0.64 -2.73 22.41
C ILE A 200 0.08 -1.32 22.49
N MET A 201 0.76 -0.37 21.83
CA MET A 201 0.27 1.00 21.68
C MET A 201 -0.07 1.29 20.24
N VAL A 202 -1.29 1.74 19.99
CA VAL A 202 -1.75 2.06 18.63
C VAL A 202 -1.90 3.56 18.47
N HIS A 203 -1.33 4.10 17.41
CA HIS A 203 -1.47 5.49 17.02
C HIS A 203 -2.08 5.60 15.63
N LEU A 204 -2.96 6.58 15.46
CA LEU A 204 -3.64 6.86 14.22
C LEU A 204 -3.30 8.27 13.74
N TYR A 205 -2.74 8.38 12.55
CA TYR A 205 -2.67 9.64 11.82
C TYR A 205 -3.94 9.82 10.99
N THR A 206 -4.40 11.06 10.86
CA THR A 206 -5.45 11.42 9.89
C THR A 206 -5.05 12.64 9.11
N SER A 207 -5.23 12.59 7.78
CA SER A 207 -4.84 13.66 6.88
C SER A 207 -5.67 14.93 7.03
N ASN A 208 -6.96 14.79 7.36
CA ASN A 208 -7.88 15.91 7.53
C ASN A 208 -7.50 16.82 8.70
N THR A 209 -7.02 16.26 9.80
CA THR A 209 -6.53 17.03 10.94
C THR A 209 -5.04 17.29 10.86
N ASN A 210 -4.31 16.50 10.06
CA ASN A 210 -2.86 16.45 10.01
C ASN A 210 -2.23 16.19 11.39
N LEU A 211 -2.90 15.36 12.19
CA LEU A 211 -2.48 15.03 13.56
C LEU A 211 -2.46 13.53 13.77
N TRP A 212 -1.57 13.12 14.68
CA TRP A 212 -1.57 11.81 15.30
C TRP A 212 -2.42 11.86 16.58
N ARG A 213 -3.09 10.76 16.86
CA ARG A 213 -3.74 10.52 18.15
C ARG A 213 -3.48 9.09 18.59
N THR A 214 -3.44 8.88 19.90
CA THR A 214 -3.46 7.53 20.46
C THR A 214 -4.86 6.92 20.25
N PHE A 215 -4.88 5.68 19.82
CA PHE A 215 -6.11 4.91 19.71
C PHE A 215 -6.59 4.52 21.12
N ALA A 216 -7.87 4.72 21.38
CA ALA A 216 -8.47 4.48 22.70
C ALA A 216 -9.50 3.35 22.67
N GLY A 217 -9.63 2.65 21.54
CA GLY A 217 -10.52 1.49 21.42
C GLY A 217 -9.83 0.21 21.88
N ASP A 218 -10.61 -0.86 21.94
CA ASP A 218 -10.11 -2.18 22.30
C ASP A 218 -9.20 -2.71 21.20
N VAL A 219 -7.98 -3.07 21.58
CA VAL A 219 -7.02 -3.75 20.71
C VAL A 219 -7.14 -5.23 21.00
N ILE A 220 -7.30 -6.03 19.95
CA ILE A 220 -7.32 -7.49 20.09
C ILE A 220 -5.93 -7.94 20.53
N SER A 221 -5.90 -8.76 21.59
CA SER A 221 -4.65 -9.26 22.17
C SER A 221 -3.96 -10.21 21.19
N VAL A 222 -2.83 -9.78 20.67
CA VAL A 222 -1.88 -10.63 19.93
C VAL A 222 -0.56 -10.66 20.67
N LYS A 223 0.14 -11.79 20.65
CA LYS A 223 1.45 -11.94 21.29
C LYS A 223 2.58 -11.49 20.37
N ASN A 224 2.46 -11.76 19.07
CA ASN A 224 3.44 -11.32 18.08
C ASN A 224 2.78 -10.80 16.80
N LEU A 225 3.50 -9.94 16.08
CA LEU A 225 3.21 -9.57 14.70
C LEU A 225 4.43 -9.94 13.86
N CYS A 226 4.20 -10.60 12.74
CA CYS A 226 5.26 -10.92 11.80
C CYS A 226 5.70 -9.64 11.10
N ASN A 227 7.02 -9.42 11.02
CA ASN A 227 7.62 -8.24 10.39
C ASN A 227 8.66 -8.65 9.34
N TYR A 228 8.24 -9.49 8.39
CA TYR A 228 8.98 -9.75 7.15
C TYR A 228 8.33 -9.00 6.00
N ALA A 229 9.04 -8.85 4.88
CA ALA A 229 8.50 -8.18 3.70
C ALA A 229 7.19 -8.85 3.25
N CYS A 230 6.16 -8.04 2.97
CA CYS A 230 4.86 -8.50 2.47
C CYS A 230 4.01 -9.29 3.49
N SER A 231 4.27 -9.09 4.79
CA SER A 231 3.44 -9.61 5.88
C SER A 231 2.12 -8.83 6.07
N GLU A 232 2.01 -7.68 5.40
CA GLU A 232 0.92 -6.74 5.49
C GLU A 232 0.17 -6.57 4.16
N LEU A 233 -1.15 -6.39 4.23
CA LEU A 233 -2.00 -6.14 3.06
C LEU A 233 -3.15 -5.18 3.38
N LEU A 234 -3.33 -4.16 2.54
CA LEU A 234 -4.59 -3.43 2.48
C LEU A 234 -5.52 -4.12 1.47
N PHE A 235 -6.64 -4.65 1.95
CA PHE A 235 -7.63 -5.32 1.12
C PHE A 235 -9.04 -4.86 1.53
N ASN A 236 -9.82 -4.39 0.56
CA ASN A 236 -11.18 -3.87 0.78
C ASN A 236 -11.31 -2.83 1.91
N GLY A 237 -10.30 -1.95 2.07
CA GLY A 237 -10.29 -0.91 3.10
C GLY A 237 -9.97 -1.39 4.51
N VAL A 238 -9.53 -2.64 4.64
CA VAL A 238 -9.09 -3.26 5.89
C VAL A 238 -7.59 -3.57 5.76
N CYS A 239 -6.80 -3.13 6.73
CA CYS A 239 -5.41 -3.57 6.85
C CYS A 239 -5.37 -4.94 7.50
N HIS A 240 -4.52 -5.82 7.00
CA HIS A 240 -4.32 -7.18 7.47
C HIS A 240 -2.83 -7.36 7.78
N TRP A 241 -2.52 -8.03 8.88
CA TRP A 241 -1.16 -8.39 9.27
C TRP A 241 -1.13 -9.81 9.79
N ASN A 242 -0.10 -10.55 9.39
CA ASN A 242 0.16 -11.84 10.00
C ASN A 242 0.55 -11.66 11.46
N ALA A 243 -0.16 -12.37 12.34
CA ALA A 243 -0.02 -12.26 13.77
C ALA A 243 0.10 -13.65 14.40
N ASN A 244 0.58 -13.66 15.63
CA ASN A 244 0.60 -14.83 16.48
C ASN A 244 -0.16 -14.54 17.77
N SER A 245 -1.13 -15.38 18.11
CA SER A 245 -1.93 -15.30 19.34
C SER A 245 -1.50 -16.32 20.40
N THR A 246 -0.91 -17.46 20.02
CA THR A 246 -0.61 -18.58 20.93
C THR A 246 0.77 -18.49 21.62
N GLY A 247 1.73 -17.79 21.03
CA GLY A 247 3.10 -17.56 21.52
C GLY A 247 4.18 -18.29 20.72
N PHE A 248 3.81 -19.01 19.66
CA PHE A 248 4.76 -19.64 18.74
C PHE A 248 5.48 -18.62 17.84
N SER A 249 6.53 -19.07 17.16
CA SER A 249 7.30 -18.25 16.21
C SER A 249 6.56 -18.01 14.89
N SER A 250 5.64 -18.89 14.52
CA SER A 250 4.90 -18.85 13.26
C SER A 250 3.55 -18.14 13.40
N PRO A 251 3.05 -17.47 12.34
CA PRO A 251 1.73 -16.86 12.38
C PRO A 251 0.64 -17.93 12.49
N ASP A 252 -0.36 -17.66 13.33
CA ASP A 252 -1.53 -18.53 13.56
C ASP A 252 -2.86 -17.76 13.46
N THR A 253 -2.78 -16.47 13.12
CA THR A 253 -3.94 -15.60 12.98
C THR A 253 -3.63 -14.41 12.08
N ILE A 254 -4.67 -13.77 11.56
CA ILE A 254 -4.55 -12.48 10.86
C ILE A 254 -5.16 -11.40 11.74
N LEU A 255 -4.36 -10.43 12.16
CA LEU A 255 -4.88 -9.21 12.79
C LEU A 255 -5.42 -8.30 11.70
N THR A 256 -6.59 -7.70 11.93
CA THR A 256 -7.19 -6.76 10.98
C THR A 256 -7.53 -5.44 11.64
N PHE A 257 -7.50 -4.37 10.84
CA PHE A 257 -7.96 -3.05 11.25
C PHE A 257 -8.72 -2.39 10.11
N ASN A 258 -10.00 -2.11 10.33
CA ASN A 258 -10.83 -1.42 9.36
C ASN A 258 -10.53 0.09 9.40
N ILE A 259 -9.98 0.65 8.33
CA ILE A 259 -9.55 2.06 8.29
C ILE A 259 -10.73 3.03 8.42
N ARG A 260 -11.92 2.62 7.96
CA ARG A 260 -13.12 3.46 7.98
C ARG A 260 -13.78 3.45 9.35
N THR A 261 -14.04 2.27 9.90
CA THR A 261 -14.74 2.13 11.19
C THR A 261 -13.80 2.21 12.38
N GLU A 262 -12.49 2.11 12.16
CA GLU A 262 -11.45 2.09 13.19
C GLU A 262 -11.64 0.97 14.21
N VAL A 263 -12.04 -0.20 13.71
CA VAL A 263 -12.30 -1.39 14.51
C VAL A 263 -11.24 -2.44 14.20
N PHE A 264 -10.63 -2.97 15.26
CA PHE A 264 -9.80 -4.17 15.16
C PHE A 264 -10.67 -5.41 15.02
N GLY A 265 -10.21 -6.35 14.21
CA GLY A 265 -10.80 -7.66 14.03
C GLY A 265 -9.72 -8.73 13.94
N GLN A 266 -10.14 -9.98 13.88
CA GLN A 266 -9.25 -11.12 13.73
C GLN A 266 -9.87 -12.09 12.72
N LEU A 267 -9.04 -12.63 11.83
CA LEU A 267 -9.46 -13.71 10.94
C LEU A 267 -8.68 -14.98 11.27
N GLU A 268 -9.36 -16.11 11.10
CA GLU A 268 -8.75 -17.43 11.19
C GLU A 268 -7.69 -17.61 10.11
N PHE A 269 -6.59 -18.26 10.51
CA PHE A 269 -5.49 -18.61 9.63
C PHE A 269 -5.78 -19.90 8.87
N ILE A 270 -4.86 -20.32 8.00
CA ILE A 270 -5.03 -21.56 7.23
C ILE A 270 -5.12 -22.79 8.16
N PRO A 271 -6.06 -23.73 7.90
CA PRO A 271 -6.38 -24.82 8.82
C PRO A 271 -5.27 -25.87 8.98
N ASP A 272 -4.49 -26.13 7.94
CA ASP A 272 -3.44 -27.18 7.91
C ASP A 272 -2.04 -26.63 8.25
N TRP A 273 -1.94 -25.59 9.09
CA TRP A 273 -0.66 -25.10 9.59
C TRP A 273 -0.13 -26.04 10.70
N GLU A 274 0.25 -27.27 10.33
CA GLU A 274 0.85 -28.23 11.25
C GLU A 274 2.31 -27.85 11.61
N GLU A 275 2.60 -28.01 12.90
CA GLU A 275 3.82 -27.83 13.71
C GLU A 275 5.13 -27.35 13.06
N GLU A 276 5.66 -26.25 13.63
CA GLU A 276 7.09 -25.89 13.75
C GLU A 276 8.02 -26.20 12.57
N VAL A 277 7.60 -25.92 11.34
CA VAL A 277 8.59 -25.84 10.26
C VAL A 277 9.25 -24.46 10.27
N TYR A 278 10.33 -24.37 11.04
CA TYR A 278 11.22 -23.22 11.06
C TYR A 278 11.66 -22.88 9.63
N GLY A 279 11.57 -21.60 9.24
CA GLY A 279 12.07 -21.10 7.96
C GLY A 279 11.00 -20.64 6.96
N TYR A 280 9.72 -20.98 7.15
CA TYR A 280 8.65 -20.46 6.30
C TYR A 280 8.26 -19.03 6.64
N CYS A 281 8.10 -18.23 5.60
CA CYS A 281 7.42 -16.95 5.60
C CYS A 281 6.03 -17.11 4.97
N VAL A 282 5.09 -16.25 5.34
CA VAL A 282 3.75 -16.23 4.75
C VAL A 282 3.46 -14.82 4.28
N SER A 283 3.31 -14.56 2.99
CA SER A 283 2.86 -13.24 2.53
C SER A 283 1.35 -13.17 2.42
N LEU A 284 0.77 -12.03 2.77
CA LEU A 284 -0.62 -11.72 2.48
C LEU A 284 -0.74 -11.09 1.09
N ILE A 285 -1.70 -11.53 0.30
CA ILE A 285 -1.85 -11.10 -1.10
C ILE A 285 -3.33 -11.05 -1.50
N ALA A 286 -3.65 -10.33 -2.56
CA ALA A 286 -4.97 -10.36 -3.18
C ALA A 286 -4.93 -11.15 -4.49
N ILE A 287 -5.85 -12.09 -4.68
CA ILE A 287 -6.00 -12.93 -5.88
C ILE A 287 -7.48 -13.06 -6.23
N ASP A 288 -7.87 -12.75 -7.47
CA ASP A 288 -9.26 -12.85 -7.94
C ASP A 288 -10.28 -12.14 -7.01
N ASN A 289 -9.89 -10.99 -6.46
CA ASN A 289 -10.64 -10.24 -5.44
C ASN A 289 -10.94 -11.04 -4.15
N CYS A 290 -10.13 -12.05 -3.84
CA CYS A 290 -10.13 -12.79 -2.59
C CYS A 290 -8.87 -12.47 -1.79
N LEU A 291 -8.92 -12.70 -0.47
CA LEU A 291 -7.74 -12.66 0.38
C LEU A 291 -6.96 -13.96 0.18
N GLY A 292 -5.66 -13.87 -0.05
CA GLY A 292 -4.78 -15.00 -0.27
C GLY A 292 -3.57 -14.98 0.66
N MET A 293 -2.95 -16.15 0.76
CA MET A 293 -1.68 -16.35 1.44
C MET A 293 -0.70 -17.09 0.54
N VAL A 294 0.55 -16.65 0.55
CA VAL A 294 1.65 -17.33 -0.14
C VAL A 294 2.63 -17.82 0.91
N ARG A 295 2.75 -19.14 1.06
CA ARG A 295 3.76 -19.76 1.91
C ARG A 295 5.00 -20.06 1.07
N TYR A 296 6.15 -19.59 1.53
CA TYR A 296 7.45 -19.72 0.87
C TYR A 296 8.58 -19.75 1.91
N GLU A 297 9.78 -20.16 1.52
CA GLU A 297 10.96 -20.11 2.40
C GLU A 297 11.90 -19.00 1.95
N GLY A 298 11.88 -17.85 2.64
CA GLY A 298 12.67 -16.67 2.25
C GLY A 298 14.11 -16.65 2.77
N TRP A 299 14.52 -17.67 3.53
CA TRP A 299 15.82 -17.70 4.23
C TRP A 299 16.77 -18.77 3.71
N LEU A 300 16.31 -19.67 2.83
CA LEU A 300 17.14 -20.68 2.21
C LEU A 300 17.51 -20.26 0.79
N GLU A 301 18.74 -20.54 0.39
CA GLU A 301 19.24 -20.33 -0.98
C GLU A 301 18.90 -21.51 -1.92
N GLU A 302 18.00 -22.40 -1.50
CA GLU A 302 17.59 -23.56 -2.30
C GLU A 302 16.23 -23.32 -2.96
N PRO A 303 16.01 -23.80 -4.20
CA PRO A 303 14.70 -23.72 -4.84
C PRO A 303 13.63 -24.46 -4.03
N GLN A 304 12.53 -23.77 -3.66
CA GLN A 304 11.43 -24.35 -2.88
C GLN A 304 10.09 -24.25 -3.59
N LEU A 305 9.18 -25.16 -3.24
CA LEU A 305 7.79 -25.07 -3.64
C LEU A 305 7.10 -23.91 -2.91
N ILE A 306 6.17 -23.28 -3.60
CA ILE A 306 5.36 -22.18 -3.08
C ILE A 306 3.91 -22.65 -3.03
N ASP A 307 3.34 -22.67 -1.83
CA ASP A 307 1.92 -22.97 -1.63
C ASP A 307 1.12 -21.67 -1.66
N ILE A 308 0.03 -21.65 -2.42
CA ILE A 308 -0.87 -20.49 -2.52
C ILE A 308 -2.25 -20.92 -2.03
N TRP A 309 -2.71 -20.23 -0.99
CA TRP A 309 -4.00 -20.43 -0.35
C TRP A 309 -4.93 -19.26 -0.64
N VAL A 310 -6.22 -19.54 -0.82
CA VAL A 310 -7.25 -18.54 -1.10
C VAL A 310 -8.40 -18.70 -0.12
N MET A 311 -8.83 -17.60 0.49
CA MET A 311 -10.03 -17.52 1.31
C MET A 311 -11.21 -17.20 0.39
N ASN A 312 -11.95 -18.24 0.01
CA ASN A 312 -13.04 -18.12 -0.97
C ASN A 312 -14.21 -17.28 -0.43
N GLU A 313 -14.40 -17.27 0.90
CA GLU A 313 -15.39 -16.44 1.57
C GLU A 313 -14.70 -15.60 2.65
N TYR A 314 -14.66 -14.28 2.43
CA TYR A 314 -13.94 -13.37 3.31
C TYR A 314 -14.42 -13.48 4.77
N GLY A 315 -13.50 -13.79 5.66
CA GLY A 315 -13.72 -13.93 7.10
C GLY A 315 -14.23 -15.30 7.54
N VAL A 316 -14.38 -16.26 6.64
CA VAL A 316 -14.75 -17.65 6.95
C VAL A 316 -13.51 -18.52 6.86
N GLY A 317 -12.93 -18.94 7.99
CA GLY A 317 -11.67 -19.70 8.00
C GLY A 317 -11.77 -21.06 7.30
N GLU A 318 -12.91 -21.74 7.42
CA GLU A 318 -13.19 -22.99 6.70
C GLU A 318 -13.20 -22.84 5.17
N SER A 319 -13.25 -21.60 4.66
CA SER A 319 -13.21 -21.32 3.21
C SER A 319 -11.80 -21.27 2.62
N TRP A 320 -10.76 -21.37 3.47
CA TRP A 320 -9.38 -21.47 3.01
C TRP A 320 -9.17 -22.75 2.18
N THR A 321 -8.70 -22.60 0.95
CA THR A 321 -8.32 -23.71 0.09
C THR A 321 -6.91 -23.51 -0.45
N LYS A 322 -6.08 -24.57 -0.44
CA LYS A 322 -4.81 -24.59 -1.16
C LYS A 322 -5.13 -24.69 -2.66
N SER A 323 -5.11 -23.56 -3.35
CA SER A 323 -5.54 -23.47 -4.75
C SER A 323 -4.41 -23.78 -5.73
N PHE A 324 -3.16 -23.43 -5.40
CA PHE A 324 -2.02 -23.65 -6.28
C PHE A 324 -0.78 -24.09 -5.51
N VAL A 325 0.08 -24.84 -6.21
CA VAL A 325 1.45 -25.16 -5.80
C VAL A 325 2.34 -24.94 -7.02
N ILE A 326 3.31 -24.04 -6.91
CA ILE A 326 4.22 -23.68 -8.01
C ILE A 326 5.68 -23.89 -7.61
N GLY A 327 6.57 -23.98 -8.60
CA GLY A 327 8.01 -24.10 -8.39
C GLY A 327 8.56 -25.50 -8.66
N PRO A 328 9.77 -25.80 -8.14
CA PRO A 328 10.50 -25.03 -7.14
C PRO A 328 11.21 -23.78 -7.68
N TYR A 329 11.31 -22.73 -6.86
CA TYR A 329 11.96 -21.45 -7.20
C TYR A 329 12.80 -20.90 -6.05
N GLU A 330 13.89 -20.19 -6.35
CA GLU A 330 14.65 -19.40 -5.37
C GLU A 330 13.99 -18.03 -5.21
N VAL A 331 13.34 -17.79 -4.06
CA VAL A 331 12.51 -16.61 -3.83
C VAL A 331 12.83 -15.96 -2.49
N ILE A 332 13.09 -14.65 -2.53
CA ILE A 332 13.25 -13.83 -1.32
C ILE A 332 11.90 -13.43 -0.75
N CYS A 333 11.00 -12.95 -1.61
CA CYS A 333 9.63 -12.63 -1.22
C CYS A 333 8.69 -12.55 -2.43
N PRO A 334 7.45 -13.02 -2.29
CA PRO A 334 6.38 -12.78 -3.24
C PRO A 334 5.74 -11.41 -2.98
N PHE A 335 5.28 -10.76 -4.06
CA PHE A 335 4.72 -9.40 -3.98
C PHE A 335 3.23 -9.34 -4.28
N MET A 336 2.85 -9.75 -5.48
CA MET A 336 1.51 -9.55 -6.01
C MET A 336 1.26 -10.45 -7.22
N PHE A 337 0.01 -10.71 -7.52
CA PHE A 337 -0.40 -11.34 -8.76
C PHE A 337 -0.42 -10.34 -9.91
N TRP A 338 -0.14 -10.82 -11.10
CA TRP A 338 0.07 -10.03 -12.30
C TRP A 338 -0.58 -10.71 -13.51
N ASN A 339 -0.93 -9.89 -14.51
CA ASN A 339 -1.47 -10.32 -15.78
C ASN A 339 -2.74 -11.18 -15.60
N ASN A 340 -3.80 -10.57 -15.07
CA ASN A 340 -5.08 -11.21 -14.72
C ASN A 340 -4.93 -12.39 -13.75
N ASP A 341 -4.08 -12.19 -12.75
CA ASP A 341 -3.79 -13.14 -11.68
C ASP A 341 -3.27 -14.51 -12.11
N GLU A 342 -2.78 -14.65 -13.35
CA GLU A 342 -2.16 -15.90 -13.83
C GLU A 342 -0.68 -16.06 -13.47
N TRP A 343 -0.04 -14.99 -12.99
CA TRP A 343 1.38 -14.96 -12.66
C TRP A 343 1.62 -14.36 -11.28
N LEU A 344 2.40 -15.04 -10.44
CA LEU A 344 2.89 -14.49 -9.19
C LEU A 344 4.21 -13.75 -9.44
N LEU A 345 4.28 -12.47 -9.05
CA LEU A 345 5.53 -11.72 -9.06
C LEU A 345 6.30 -11.93 -7.77
N VAL A 346 7.58 -12.25 -7.91
CA VAL A 346 8.50 -12.53 -6.80
C VAL A 346 9.84 -11.82 -7.01
N GLU A 347 10.54 -11.52 -5.94
CA GLU A 347 11.96 -11.16 -5.98
C GLU A 347 12.83 -12.41 -5.86
N SER A 348 13.77 -12.58 -6.79
CA SER A 348 14.77 -13.63 -6.72
C SER A 348 15.95 -13.26 -5.81
N THR A 349 16.74 -14.25 -5.44
CA THR A 349 18.04 -14.12 -4.73
C THR A 349 19.04 -13.21 -5.46
N GLU A 350 18.87 -13.01 -6.77
CA GLU A 350 19.68 -12.10 -7.59
C GLU A 350 19.16 -10.63 -7.59
N GLY A 351 18.14 -10.29 -6.79
CA GLY A 351 17.53 -8.95 -6.79
C GLY A 351 16.78 -8.60 -8.08
N GLN A 352 16.24 -9.62 -8.76
CA GLN A 352 15.48 -9.48 -10.01
C GLN A 352 14.00 -9.76 -9.76
N LEU A 353 13.14 -9.06 -10.48
CA LEU A 353 11.72 -9.37 -10.50
C LEU A 353 11.47 -10.57 -11.43
N VAL A 354 10.80 -11.61 -10.94
CA VAL A 354 10.47 -12.82 -11.68
C VAL A 354 8.96 -13.02 -11.65
N ALA A 355 8.38 -13.41 -12.79
CA ALA A 355 6.99 -13.81 -12.90
C ALA A 355 6.89 -15.33 -12.98
N CYS A 356 6.16 -15.95 -12.06
CA CYS A 356 5.95 -17.40 -11.99
C CYS A 356 4.50 -17.74 -12.35
N ALA A 357 4.28 -18.55 -13.39
CA ALA A 357 2.96 -18.93 -13.86
C ALA A 357 2.30 -19.95 -12.93
N LEU A 358 1.01 -19.77 -12.66
CA LEU A 358 0.26 -20.64 -11.75
C LEU A 358 -0.06 -22.02 -12.30
N HIS A 359 -0.16 -22.15 -13.62
CA HIS A 359 -0.67 -23.37 -14.26
C HIS A 359 0.38 -24.15 -15.04
N THR A 360 1.50 -23.53 -15.41
CA THR A 360 2.50 -24.12 -16.32
C THR A 360 3.85 -24.35 -15.65
N ASN A 361 4.02 -23.96 -14.37
CA ASN A 361 5.32 -23.91 -13.67
C ASN A 361 6.40 -23.15 -14.42
N GLU A 362 6.03 -22.31 -15.38
CA GLU A 362 6.95 -21.46 -16.13
C GLU A 362 7.37 -20.27 -15.27
N ALA A 363 8.66 -19.94 -15.26
CA ALA A 363 9.16 -18.71 -14.65
C ALA A 363 9.84 -17.83 -15.70
N ARG A 364 9.54 -16.53 -15.66
CA ARG A 364 10.08 -15.51 -16.55
C ARG A 364 10.79 -14.45 -15.75
N ARG A 365 12.10 -14.32 -15.98
CA ARG A 365 12.89 -13.21 -15.44
C ARG A 365 12.51 -11.93 -16.16
N LEU A 366 11.93 -10.99 -15.42
CA LEU A 366 11.64 -9.66 -15.93
C LEU A 366 12.96 -8.88 -15.89
N GLN A 367 13.25 -8.10 -16.94
CA GLN A 367 14.47 -7.27 -17.01
C GLN A 367 14.34 -6.02 -16.12
N ILE A 368 13.91 -6.22 -14.87
CA ILE A 368 13.71 -5.25 -13.81
C ILE A 368 14.55 -5.73 -12.63
N CYS A 369 15.64 -5.02 -12.38
CA CYS A 369 16.56 -5.33 -11.29
C CYS A 369 16.62 -4.18 -10.30
N GLY A 370 16.99 -4.51 -9.06
CA GLY A 370 17.38 -3.58 -8.01
C GLY A 370 18.43 -4.22 -7.10
N VAL A 371 18.75 -3.58 -6.00
CA VAL A 371 19.46 -4.27 -4.90
C VAL A 371 18.49 -5.23 -4.23
N GLU A 372 19.01 -6.39 -3.84
CA GLU A 372 18.30 -7.41 -3.08
C GLU A 372 17.50 -6.80 -1.90
N ARG A 373 16.27 -7.28 -1.67
CA ARG A 373 15.34 -6.87 -0.61
C ARG A 373 14.80 -5.45 -0.73
N THR A 374 15.24 -4.69 -1.73
CA THR A 374 14.76 -3.31 -1.97
C THR A 374 13.58 -3.24 -2.94
N LEU A 375 13.34 -4.32 -3.70
CA LEU A 375 12.22 -4.38 -4.63
C LEU A 375 10.89 -4.43 -3.89
N ARG A 376 9.94 -3.61 -4.33
CA ARG A 376 8.52 -3.73 -3.95
C ARG A 376 7.69 -3.45 -5.18
N SER A 377 6.66 -4.24 -5.43
CA SER A 377 5.74 -4.01 -6.54
C SER A 377 4.30 -3.90 -6.05
N VAL A 378 3.55 -3.01 -6.70
CA VAL A 378 2.12 -2.79 -6.43
C VAL A 378 1.38 -2.48 -7.74
N ILE A 379 0.09 -2.84 -7.77
CA ILE A 379 -0.82 -2.36 -8.81
C ILE A 379 -1.16 -0.90 -8.51
N TYR A 380 -0.66 0.02 -9.32
CA TYR A 380 -0.88 1.45 -9.13
C TYR A 380 -1.89 1.99 -10.13
N LYS A 381 -2.81 2.81 -9.61
CA LYS A 381 -3.77 3.56 -10.40
C LYS A 381 -3.55 5.04 -10.23
N GLU A 382 -3.36 5.76 -11.33
CA GLU A 382 -3.10 7.20 -11.27
C GLU A 382 -4.27 7.97 -10.65
N SER A 383 -3.97 8.86 -9.70
CA SER A 383 -4.96 9.72 -9.04
C SER A 383 -4.71 11.21 -9.28
N LEU A 384 -5.81 11.96 -9.35
CA LEU A 384 -5.83 13.42 -9.47
C LEU A 384 -5.86 14.14 -8.11
N ILE A 385 -5.80 13.40 -7.00
CA ILE A 385 -5.80 13.93 -5.64
C ILE A 385 -4.46 14.63 -5.37
N SER A 386 -4.51 15.95 -5.13
CA SER A 386 -3.30 16.72 -4.80
C SER A 386 -3.05 16.76 -3.29
N LEU A 387 -1.80 16.53 -2.90
CA LEU A 387 -1.36 16.56 -1.50
C LEU A 387 -1.37 17.98 -0.91
N ASN A 388 -1.35 19.00 -1.77
CA ASN A 388 -1.36 20.42 -1.40
C ASN A 388 -2.74 20.94 -1.00
N GLN A 389 -3.83 20.19 -1.28
CA GLN A 389 -5.20 20.57 -0.90
C GLN A 389 -5.63 19.96 0.44
N VAL A 390 -4.84 19.05 1.01
CA VAL A 390 -5.05 18.51 2.36
C VAL A 390 -4.84 19.67 3.35
N ARG A 391 -5.94 20.29 3.77
CA ARG A 391 -5.97 21.52 4.56
C ARG A 391 -5.15 21.35 5.83
N ALA A 392 -4.01 22.03 5.93
CA ALA A 392 -3.47 22.41 7.22
C ALA A 392 -4.44 23.44 7.81
N GLN A 393 -5.27 23.05 8.78
CA GLN A 393 -5.94 24.04 9.61
C GLN A 393 -4.86 24.79 10.38
N PHE A 394 -4.75 26.09 10.14
CA PHE A 394 -3.90 27.00 10.89
C PHE A 394 -4.27 26.93 12.38
N PHE A 395 -3.39 26.38 13.21
CA PHE A 395 -3.50 26.52 14.66
C PHE A 395 -3.00 27.91 15.07
N PHE A 396 -3.90 28.76 15.58
CA PHE A 396 -3.50 29.87 16.42
C PHE A 396 -2.83 29.31 17.68
N GLN A 397 -1.54 29.62 17.87
CA GLN A 397 -0.85 29.41 19.14
C GLN A 397 -1.55 30.22 20.23
N ILE A 398 -2.30 29.56 21.12
CA ILE A 398 -2.60 30.12 22.43
C ILE A 398 -1.34 29.95 23.28
N LYS A 399 -0.57 31.02 23.40
CA LYS A 399 0.44 31.15 24.46
C LYS A 399 -0.27 31.18 25.81
N ILE A 400 -0.29 30.05 26.51
CA ILE A 400 -0.53 30.06 27.95
C ILE A 400 0.77 30.52 28.60
N SER A 401 0.78 31.78 29.04
CA SER A 401 1.83 32.31 29.91
C SER A 401 1.57 31.84 31.34
N TYR A 402 2.44 30.99 31.87
CA TYR A 402 2.55 30.79 33.31
C TYR A 402 3.24 32.02 33.89
N LYS A 403 2.52 32.77 34.74
CA LYS A 403 3.15 33.67 35.71
C LYS A 403 3.43 32.87 36.99
N LEU A 404 4.65 33.07 37.46
CA LEU A 404 5.34 32.53 38.65
C LEU A 404 4.46 32.14 39.83
#